data_AF-A0A2V4XJX0-F1
#
_entry.id   AF-A0A2V4XJX0-F1
#
_cell.length_a   1.000
_cell.length_b   1.000
_cell.length_c   1.000
_cell.angle_alpha   90.00
_cell.angle_beta   90.00
_cell.angle_gamma   90.00
#
_symmetry.space_group_name_H-M   'P 1'
#
loop_
_entity.id
_entity.type
_entity.pdbx_description
1 polymer ?
#
loop_
_entity_poly.entity_id
_entity_poly.type
_entity_poly.pdbx_seq_one_letter_code
_entity_poly.pdbx_strand_id
1 'polypeptide(L)'
;MILIIAKLLLSFEYLDSNKKEIARERTGLVENKINIWLHPPRNIDLDVLQLSAFPYIKLNAVKKWKWELQAAYGSYESTLLTHYYKKHHEQLYDSNFGQLKCVLVEAITKSSIGTTTAEFLYNNDLGFVKMKFSTIEDTTITLEMLKE
;
A
#
# COMPACT_ATOMS: atom_id res chain seq x y z
N MET A 1 26.21 12.70 7.66
CA MET A 1 25.31 12.19 6.62
C MET A 1 23.89 12.59 7.00
N ILE A 2 23.34 13.63 6.37
CA ILE A 2 22.00 14.14 6.69
C ILE A 2 20.99 13.23 6.00
N LEU A 3 20.27 12.43 6.80
CA LEU A 3 19.15 11.62 6.32
C LEU A 3 17.95 12.57 6.16
N ILE A 4 17.74 13.08 4.95
CA ILE A 4 16.49 13.78 4.63
C ILE A 4 15.40 12.70 4.52
N ILE A 5 14.63 12.51 5.57
CA ILE A 5 13.36 11.79 5.50
C ILE A 5 12.35 12.79 4.93
N ALA A 6 12.06 12.73 3.64
CA ALA A 6 10.90 13.44 3.11
C ALA A 6 9.65 12.71 3.63
N LYS A 7 9.02 13.28 4.66
CA LYS A 7 7.69 12.90 5.10
C LYS A 7 6.71 13.80 4.36
N LEU A 8 6.06 13.24 3.36
CA LEU A 8 5.01 13.90 2.61
C LEU A 8 3.66 13.62 3.28
N LEU A 9 2.75 14.58 3.19
CA LEU A 9 1.35 14.40 3.57
C LEU A 9 0.55 14.24 2.29
N LEU A 10 -0.19 13.14 2.20
CA LEU A 10 -1.15 12.89 1.12
C LEU A 10 -2.56 13.14 1.63
N SER A 11 -3.46 13.49 0.71
CA SER A 11 -4.90 13.58 0.96
C SER A 11 -5.59 12.56 0.08
N PHE A 12 -6.43 11.70 0.67
CA PHE A 12 -7.38 10.91 -0.10
C PHE A 12 -8.74 11.60 -0.04
N GLU A 13 -9.33 11.79 -1.22
CA GLU A 13 -10.70 12.31 -1.38
C GLU A 13 -11.58 11.13 -1.81
N TYR A 14 -12.64 10.90 -1.04
CA TYR A 14 -13.58 9.82 -1.27
C TYR A 14 -14.79 10.42 -1.97
N LEU A 15 -15.09 9.93 -3.17
CA LEU A 15 -16.15 10.48 -4.02
C LEU A 15 -17.31 9.48 -4.14
N ASP A 16 -18.53 9.99 -4.20
CA ASP A 16 -19.69 9.21 -4.61
C ASP A 16 -19.74 8.99 -6.14
N SER A 17 -20.78 8.31 -6.62
CA SER A 17 -20.99 8.05 -8.05
C SER A 17 -21.18 9.33 -8.89
N ASN A 18 -21.51 10.46 -8.28
CA ASN A 18 -21.64 11.76 -8.94
C ASN A 18 -20.38 12.62 -8.81
N LYS A 19 -19.25 12.04 -8.37
CA LYS A 19 -17.98 12.71 -8.11
C LYS A 19 -18.05 13.77 -6.99
N LYS A 20 -19.04 13.69 -6.11
CA LYS A 20 -19.13 14.58 -4.94
C LYS A 20 -18.31 13.99 -3.81
N GLU A 21 -17.48 14.83 -3.17
CA GLU A 21 -16.74 14.44 -1.96
C GLU A 21 -17.70 14.04 -0.83
N ILE A 22 -17.54 12.82 -0.33
CA ILE A 22 -18.27 12.28 0.83
C ILE A 22 -17.39 12.16 2.07
N ALA A 23 -16.07 12.04 1.90
CA ALA A 23 -15.10 12.04 2.98
C ALA A 23 -13.71 12.44 2.48
N ARG A 24 -12.83 12.78 3.43
CA ARG A 24 -11.43 13.08 3.18
C ARG A 24 -10.59 12.58 4.34
N GLU A 25 -9.40 12.08 4.04
CA GLU A 25 -8.39 11.79 5.08
C GLU A 25 -7.02 12.30 4.66
N ARG A 26 -6.17 12.60 5.66
CA ARG A 26 -4.76 12.91 5.43
C ARG A 26 -3.91 11.79 5.98
N THR A 27 -2.91 11.38 5.22
CA THR A 27 -2.05 10.26 5.58
C THR A 27 -0.58 10.54 5.30
N GLY A 28 0.30 9.68 5.81
CA GLY A 28 1.74 9.80 5.64
C GLY A 28 2.28 9.01 4.45
N LEU A 29 3.19 9.64 3.70
CA LEU A 29 4.06 9.00 2.72
C LEU A 29 5.51 9.25 3.14
N VAL A 30 6.30 8.17 3.17
CA VAL A 30 7.75 8.25 3.28
C VAL A 30 8.33 7.84 1.94
N GLU A 31 9.02 8.77 1.29
CA GLU A 31 9.70 8.53 0.03
C GLU A 31 11.12 9.04 0.10
N ASN A 32 12.09 8.17 -0.18
CA ASN A 32 13.49 8.52 -0.21
C ASN A 32 14.27 7.49 -1.06
N LYS A 33 15.59 7.69 -1.18
CA LYS A 33 16.47 6.83 -1.98
C LYS A 33 16.53 5.35 -1.53
N ILE A 34 16.06 5.04 -0.33
CA ILE A 34 16.12 3.69 0.26
C ILE A 34 14.77 2.99 0.09
N ASN A 35 13.66 3.69 0.30
CA ASN A 35 12.34 3.09 0.26
C ASN A 35 11.20 4.08 0.02
N ILE A 36 10.06 3.50 -0.34
CA ILE A 36 8.76 4.14 -0.41
C ILE A 36 7.83 3.39 0.52
N TRP A 37 7.16 4.09 1.42
CA TRP A 37 6.18 3.53 2.33
C TRP A 37 4.99 4.47 2.37
N LEU A 38 3.81 3.95 2.04
CA LEU A 38 2.55 4.68 2.08
C LEU A 38 1.70 4.10 3.20
N HIS A 39 1.23 4.96 4.09
CA HIS A 39 0.21 4.54 5.05
C HIS A 39 -1.10 4.28 4.29
N PRO A 40 -1.76 3.11 4.44
CA PRO A 40 -2.95 2.78 3.68
C PRO A 40 -4.11 3.73 4.02
N PRO A 41 -5.06 3.89 3.08
CA PRO A 41 -6.32 4.55 3.37
C PRO A 41 -7.15 3.73 4.35
N ARG A 42 -7.88 4.37 5.26
CA ARG A 42 -8.63 3.69 6.34
C ARG A 42 -9.95 4.35 6.71
N ASN A 43 -10.45 5.26 5.86
CA ASN A 43 -11.73 5.90 6.08
C ASN A 43 -12.84 5.08 5.42
N ILE A 44 -14.07 5.21 5.93
CA ILE A 44 -15.25 4.46 5.46
C ILE A 44 -14.95 2.94 5.55
N ASP A 45 -15.05 2.20 4.46
CA ASP A 45 -14.97 0.73 4.44
C ASP A 45 -13.53 0.23 4.19
N LEU A 46 -12.52 1.11 4.33
CA LEU A 46 -11.10 0.78 4.10
C LEU A 46 -10.33 0.55 5.40
N ASP A 47 -10.96 0.64 6.57
CA ASP A 47 -10.31 0.45 7.87
C ASP A 47 -9.68 -0.96 8.01
N VAL A 48 -10.29 -1.98 7.38
CA VAL A 48 -9.77 -3.35 7.27
C VAL A 48 -8.36 -3.41 6.66
N LEU A 49 -7.96 -2.42 5.84
CA LEU A 49 -6.61 -2.35 5.27
C LEU A 49 -5.52 -2.10 6.32
N GLN A 50 -5.89 -1.67 7.54
CA GLN A 50 -4.98 -1.61 8.69
C GLN A 50 -4.38 -2.98 9.03
N LEU A 51 -5.09 -4.08 8.72
CA LEU A 51 -4.64 -5.46 8.93
C LEU A 51 -3.82 -6.03 7.78
N SER A 52 -3.74 -5.30 6.67
CA SER A 52 -2.98 -5.69 5.50
C SER A 52 -1.57 -5.15 5.55
N ALA A 53 -0.69 -5.72 4.73
CA ALA A 53 0.63 -5.14 4.54
C ALA A 53 0.45 -3.76 3.92
N PHE A 54 1.20 -2.78 4.42
CA PHE A 54 1.14 -1.43 3.87
C PHE A 54 1.94 -1.38 2.57
N PRO A 55 1.58 -0.52 1.61
CA PRO A 55 2.38 -0.35 0.41
C PRO A 55 3.80 0.09 0.77
N TYR A 56 4.75 -0.84 0.66
CA TYR A 56 6.12 -0.67 1.08
C TYR A 56 7.04 -1.28 0.05
N ILE A 57 8.00 -0.49 -0.45
CA ILE A 57 8.95 -0.91 -1.47
C ILE A 57 10.36 -0.51 -1.03
N LYS A 58 11.27 -1.48 -0.97
CA LYS A 58 12.70 -1.22 -0.86
C LYS A 58 13.26 -0.93 -2.25
N LEU A 59 13.86 0.24 -2.47
CA LEU A 59 14.43 0.63 -3.76
C LEU A 59 15.83 0.06 -4.01
N ASN A 60 16.51 -0.40 -2.95
CA ASN A 60 17.79 -1.09 -3.05
C ASN A 60 17.66 -2.54 -3.57
N ALA A 61 18.75 -3.30 -3.62
CA ALA A 61 18.75 -4.69 -4.13
C ALA A 61 17.99 -5.72 -3.26
N VAL A 62 17.43 -5.32 -2.10
CA VAL A 62 16.74 -6.24 -1.19
C VAL A 62 15.49 -6.81 -1.86
N LYS A 63 15.41 -8.14 -1.95
CA LYS A 63 14.30 -8.87 -2.58
C LYS A 63 13.23 -9.35 -1.59
N LYS A 64 13.58 -9.53 -0.32
CA LYS A 64 12.65 -9.95 0.73
C LYS A 64 12.93 -9.16 1.99
N TRP A 65 11.89 -8.72 2.68
CA TRP A 65 12.01 -8.06 3.98
C TRP A 65 10.81 -8.37 4.86
N LYS A 66 11.02 -8.18 6.15
CA LYS A 66 10.02 -8.33 7.20
C LYS A 66 9.76 -6.97 7.83
N TRP A 67 8.51 -6.66 8.15
CA TRP A 67 8.16 -5.49 8.92
C TRP A 67 7.06 -5.86 9.92
N GLU A 68 7.22 -5.41 11.16
CA GLU A 68 6.25 -5.63 12.23
C GLU A 68 5.72 -4.28 12.71
N LEU A 69 4.43 -4.23 13.00
CA LEU A 69 3.82 -3.16 13.77
C LEU A 69 2.67 -3.71 14.62
N GLN A 70 2.30 -2.95 15.63
CA GLN A 70 1.01 -3.11 16.27
C GLN A 70 0.01 -2.22 15.55
N ALA A 71 -1.15 -2.77 15.22
CA ALA A 71 -2.26 -1.96 14.74
C ALA A 71 -2.63 -0.94 15.83
N ALA A 72 -2.82 0.31 15.42
CA ALA A 72 -3.03 1.44 16.34
C ALA A 72 -4.36 2.16 16.03
N TYR A 73 -5.34 1.44 15.49
CA TYR A 73 -6.58 2.03 15.02
C TYR A 73 -7.77 1.07 15.09
N GLY A 74 -8.90 1.61 15.55
CA GLY A 74 -10.19 0.93 15.55
C GLY A 74 -10.23 -0.36 16.35
N SER A 75 -11.07 -1.29 15.90
CA SER A 75 -11.31 -2.60 16.53
C SER A 75 -10.10 -3.53 16.57
N TYR A 76 -8.99 -3.15 15.94
CA TYR A 76 -7.79 -3.97 15.80
C TYR A 76 -6.61 -3.46 16.64
N GLU A 77 -6.82 -2.43 17.45
CA GLU A 77 -5.76 -1.84 18.28
C GLU A 77 -5.00 -2.92 19.09
N SER A 78 -3.68 -2.76 19.16
CA SER A 78 -2.73 -3.69 19.80
C SER A 78 -2.55 -5.06 19.10
N THR A 79 -3.22 -5.31 17.97
CA THR A 79 -2.96 -6.54 17.19
C THR A 79 -1.56 -6.48 16.58
N LEU A 80 -0.70 -7.45 16.92
CA LEU A 80 0.62 -7.57 16.30
C LEU A 80 0.48 -8.11 14.86
N LEU A 81 0.93 -7.30 13.91
CA LEU A 81 0.96 -7.63 12.49
C LEU A 81 2.40 -7.91 12.07
N THR A 82 2.63 -9.07 11.47
CA THR A 82 3.91 -9.43 10.86
C THR A 82 3.76 -9.50 9.35
N HIS A 83 4.38 -8.57 8.65
CA HIS A 83 4.37 -8.49 7.20
C HIS A 83 5.64 -9.09 6.60
N TYR A 84 5.46 -9.91 5.58
CA TYR A 84 6.52 -10.50 4.77
C TYR A 84 6.36 -10.04 3.34
N TYR A 85 7.40 -9.43 2.79
CA TYR A 85 7.39 -8.88 1.43
C TYR A 85 8.33 -9.66 0.52
N LYS A 86 7.97 -9.75 -0.76
CA LYS A 86 8.78 -10.32 -1.84
C LYS A 86 8.70 -9.41 -3.06
N LYS A 87 9.82 -8.78 -3.39
CA LYS A 87 10.00 -7.94 -4.58
C LYS A 87 10.48 -8.78 -5.76
N HIS A 88 9.79 -8.64 -6.88
CA HIS A 88 10.13 -9.31 -8.12
C HIS A 88 11.15 -8.51 -8.94
N HIS A 89 11.50 -9.02 -10.12
CA HIS A 89 12.23 -8.23 -11.10
C HIS A 89 11.27 -7.28 -11.82
N GLU A 90 11.83 -6.20 -12.32
CA GLU A 90 11.09 -5.24 -13.12
C GLU A 90 10.72 -5.88 -14.45
N GLN A 91 9.45 -5.79 -14.85
CA GLN A 91 8.92 -6.34 -16.10
C GLN A 91 7.75 -5.50 -16.60
N LEU A 92 7.28 -5.77 -17.82
CA LEU A 92 6.13 -5.08 -18.38
C LEU A 92 4.84 -5.66 -17.80
N TYR A 93 3.94 -4.78 -17.39
CA TYR A 93 2.59 -5.11 -16.93
C TYR A 93 1.57 -4.26 -17.69
N ASP A 94 0.42 -4.87 -18.01
CA ASP A 94 -0.71 -4.14 -18.56
C ASP A 94 -1.32 -3.22 -17.49
N SER A 95 -1.69 -2.02 -17.91
CA SER A 95 -2.30 -0.99 -17.07
C SER A 95 -3.25 -0.10 -17.88
N ASN A 96 -3.96 0.79 -17.21
CA ASN A 96 -4.80 1.82 -17.85
C ASN A 96 -4.01 2.80 -18.73
N PHE A 97 -2.67 2.77 -18.67
CA PHE A 97 -1.76 3.56 -19.48
C PHE A 97 -1.10 2.76 -20.62
N GLY A 98 -1.51 1.50 -20.83
CA GLY A 98 -0.82 0.54 -21.69
C GLY A 98 0.21 -0.26 -20.92
N GLN A 99 1.24 -0.78 -21.61
CA GLN A 99 2.30 -1.55 -20.96
C GLN A 99 3.27 -0.64 -20.23
N LEU A 100 3.37 -0.83 -18.92
CA LEU A 100 4.29 -0.09 -18.05
C LEU A 100 5.36 -1.02 -17.49
N LYS A 101 6.59 -0.52 -17.48
CA LYS A 101 7.70 -1.19 -16.81
C LYS A 101 7.54 -0.99 -15.31
N CYS A 102 7.23 -2.06 -14.59
CA CYS A 102 6.89 -2.01 -13.17
C CYS A 102 7.61 -3.08 -12.37
N VAL A 103 7.74 -2.83 -11.08
CA VAL A 103 8.13 -3.80 -10.07
C VAL A 103 6.90 -4.24 -9.30
N LEU A 104 6.68 -5.55 -9.23
CA LEU A 104 5.70 -6.15 -8.33
C LEU A 104 6.32 -6.45 -6.97
N VAL A 105 5.62 -6.10 -5.90
CA VAL A 105 5.88 -6.56 -4.55
C VAL A 105 4.66 -7.31 -4.05
N GLU A 106 4.82 -8.60 -3.75
CA GLU A 106 3.83 -9.39 -3.05
C GLU A 106 4.08 -9.29 -1.54
N ALA A 107 3.01 -9.29 -0.76
CA ALA A 107 3.08 -9.26 0.69
C ALA A 107 2.08 -10.21 1.33
N ILE A 108 2.48 -10.81 2.45
CA ILE A 108 1.62 -11.62 3.32
C ILE A 108 1.71 -11.03 4.72
N THR A 109 0.56 -10.78 5.35
CA THR A 109 0.50 -10.41 6.77
C THR A 109 0.00 -11.58 7.58
N LYS A 110 0.67 -11.85 8.70
CA LYS A 110 0.20 -12.82 9.71
C LYS A 110 -0.05 -12.10 11.03
N SER A 111 -1.12 -12.50 11.71
CA SER A 111 -1.54 -11.99 13.01
C SER A 111 -2.35 -13.04 13.77
N SER A 112 -2.75 -12.73 15.01
CA SER A 112 -3.64 -13.59 15.79
C SER A 112 -5.06 -13.69 15.23
N ILE A 113 -5.50 -12.69 14.47
CA ILE A 113 -6.85 -12.64 13.87
C ILE A 113 -6.91 -13.29 12.48
N GLY A 114 -5.74 -13.54 11.86
CA GLY A 114 -5.62 -14.31 10.63
C GLY A 114 -4.58 -13.79 9.65
N THR A 115 -4.74 -14.13 8.37
CA THR A 115 -3.78 -13.85 7.30
C THR A 115 -4.43 -13.02 6.20
N THR A 116 -3.70 -12.00 5.73
CA THR A 116 -4.09 -11.17 4.57
C THR A 116 -2.97 -11.21 3.53
N THR A 117 -3.28 -10.91 2.27
CA THR A 117 -2.27 -10.75 1.21
C THR A 117 -2.44 -9.42 0.50
N ALA A 118 -1.35 -8.92 -0.05
CA ALA A 118 -1.37 -7.71 -0.87
C ALA A 118 -0.38 -7.80 -2.03
N GLU A 119 -0.69 -7.09 -3.12
CA GLU A 119 0.15 -6.93 -4.29
C GLU A 119 0.29 -5.44 -4.57
N PHE A 120 1.53 -4.96 -4.71
CA PHE A 120 1.84 -3.58 -5.04
C PHE A 120 2.60 -3.54 -6.35
N LEU A 121 1.97 -2.97 -7.38
CA LEU A 121 2.58 -2.73 -8.67
C LEU A 121 3.06 -1.28 -8.74
N TYR A 122 4.37 -1.12 -8.91
CA TYR A 122 5.03 0.18 -8.82
C TYR A 122 5.85 0.49 -10.07
N ASN A 123 5.65 1.68 -10.62
CA ASN A 123 6.42 2.24 -11.70
C ASN A 123 7.34 3.35 -11.16
N ASN A 124 8.56 3.44 -11.67
CA ASN A 124 9.55 4.40 -11.14
C ASN A 124 9.19 5.87 -11.38
N ASP A 125 8.39 6.17 -12.41
CA ASP A 125 8.01 7.53 -12.79
C ASP A 125 6.62 7.92 -12.28
N LEU A 126 5.69 6.96 -12.23
CA LEU A 126 4.28 7.19 -11.86
C LEU A 126 3.97 6.84 -10.40
N GLY A 127 4.79 6.02 -9.74
CA GLY A 127 4.51 5.52 -8.40
C GLY A 127 3.68 4.23 -8.37
N PHE A 128 2.81 4.07 -7.37
CA PHE A 128 1.91 2.91 -7.28
C PHE A 128 0.83 2.99 -8.37
N VAL A 129 0.91 2.12 -9.38
CA VAL A 129 -0.06 2.05 -10.48
C VAL A 129 -1.24 1.15 -10.14
N LYS A 130 -1.02 0.15 -9.26
CA LYS A 130 -2.06 -0.75 -8.76
C LYS A 130 -1.67 -1.29 -7.38
N MET A 131 -2.65 -1.35 -6.48
CA MET A 131 -2.55 -2.01 -5.18
C MET A 131 -3.77 -2.91 -5.02
N LYS A 132 -3.55 -4.19 -4.73
CA LYS A 132 -4.61 -5.17 -4.50
C LYS A 132 -4.44 -5.78 -3.13
N PHE A 133 -5.54 -5.90 -2.38
CA PHE A 133 -5.57 -6.44 -1.04
C PHE A 133 -6.60 -7.55 -0.97
N SER A 134 -6.21 -8.74 -0.52
CA SER A 134 -7.14 -9.77 -0.06
C SER A 134 -7.23 -9.67 1.46
N THR A 135 -8.38 -9.19 1.93
CA THR A 135 -8.64 -8.87 3.33
C THR A 135 -8.93 -10.12 4.15
N ILE A 136 -9.03 -9.95 5.47
CA ILE A 136 -9.36 -11.05 6.39
C ILE A 136 -10.80 -11.56 6.23
N GLU A 137 -11.66 -10.76 5.61
CA GLU A 137 -13.08 -11.04 5.37
C GLU A 137 -13.32 -11.64 3.98
N ASP A 138 -12.28 -12.19 3.35
CA ASP A 138 -12.28 -12.71 1.97
C ASP A 138 -12.73 -11.71 0.89
N THR A 139 -12.79 -10.42 1.24
CA THR A 139 -13.06 -9.33 0.30
C THR A 139 -11.77 -8.90 -0.39
N THR A 140 -11.86 -8.60 -1.69
CA THR A 140 -10.75 -8.00 -2.46
C THR A 140 -10.97 -6.50 -2.64
N ILE A 141 -10.00 -5.69 -2.21
CA ILE A 141 -9.98 -4.25 -2.46
C ILE A 141 -8.87 -3.95 -3.48
N THR A 142 -9.20 -3.20 -4.53
CA THR A 142 -8.24 -2.82 -5.56
C THR A 142 -8.23 -1.30 -5.72
N LEU A 143 -7.05 -0.70 -5.62
CA LEU A 143 -6.78 0.71 -5.90
C LEU A 143 -5.94 0.78 -7.17
N GLU A 144 -6.46 1.45 -8.19
CA GLU A 144 -5.79 1.58 -9.50
C GLU A 144 -5.63 3.04 -9.87
N MET A 145 -4.48 3.36 -10.46
CA MET A 145 -4.26 4.68 -11.04
C MET A 145 -5.13 4.82 -12.29
N LEU A 146 -5.91 5.89 -12.33
CA LEU A 146 -6.75 6.23 -13.47
C LEU A 146 -6.02 7.21 -14.37
N LYS A 147 -6.26 7.06 -15.68
CA LYS A 147 -5.82 8.02 -16.68
C LYS A 147 -6.87 9.14 -16.75
N GLU A 148 -6.45 10.37 -16.48
CA GLU A 148 -7.29 11.56 -16.69
C GLU A 148 -7.40 11.93 -18.17
#